data_AF-A0A8J6PKQ7-F1
#
_entry.id   AF-A0A8J6PKQ7-F1
#
_cell.length_a   1.000
_cell.length_b   1.000
_cell.length_c   1.000
_cell.angle_alpha   90.00
_cell.angle_beta   90.00
_cell.angle_gamma   90.00
#
_symmetry.space_group_name_H-M   'P 1'
#
loop_
_entity.id
_entity.type
_entity.pdbx_description
1 polymer ?
#
loop_
_entity_poly.entity_id
_entity_poly.type
_entity_poly.pdbx_seq_one_letter_code
_entity_poly.pdbx_strand_id
1 'polypeptide(L)' 'HLTTVVRRKTGRPVQEWITERRMAQARRVLAETDLTIAEVGHTVGYTDPVYFVRTFRRAHNATPLQWRRAGR' A
#
# COMPACT_ATOMS: atom_id res chain seq x y z
N HIS A 1 7.31 -8.33 21.13
CA HIS A 1 8.52 -7.64 21.65
C HIS A 1 9.50 -7.23 20.52
N LEU A 2 9.01 -6.79 19.35
CA LEU A 2 9.86 -6.29 18.23
C LEU A 2 9.36 -4.96 17.63
N THR A 3 8.21 -4.45 18.10
CA THR A 3 7.59 -3.22 17.59
C THR A 3 8.06 -1.95 18.32
N THR A 4 8.83 -2.07 19.41
CA THR A 4 9.16 -0.95 20.31
C THR A 4 10.54 -0.32 20.05
N VAL A 5 11.49 -1.05 19.46
CA VAL A 5 12.90 -0.59 19.31
C VAL A 5 13.08 0.38 18.14
N VAL A 6 12.28 0.22 17.08
CA VAL A 6 12.48 0.94 15.82
C VAL A 6 11.93 2.38 15.85
N ARG A 7 11.10 2.73 16.84
CA ARG A 7 10.42 4.02 16.93
C ARG A 7 11.32 5.18 17.39
N ARG A 8 12.54 4.90 17.90
CA ARG A 8 13.35 5.88 18.65
C ARG A 8 14.51 6.55 17.89
N LYS A 9 14.80 6.20 16.63
CA LYS A 9 16.01 6.70 15.93
C LYS A 9 15.80 7.53 14.65
N THR A 10 14.61 7.53 14.04
CA THR A 10 14.41 8.10 12.68
C THR A 10 13.39 9.24 12.58
N GLY A 11 12.66 9.59 13.66
CA GLY A 11 11.68 10.69 13.66
C GLY A 11 10.40 10.45 12.84
N ARG A 12 10.41 9.52 11.87
CA ARG A 12 9.24 8.95 11.21
C ARG A 12 9.09 7.48 11.62
N PRO A 13 7.89 6.97 11.95
CA PRO A 13 7.71 5.56 12.26
C PRO A 13 8.15 4.74 11.03
N VAL A 14 9.03 3.76 11.19
CA VAL A 14 9.45 2.87 10.07
C VAL A 14 8.26 2.23 9.35
N GLN A 15 7.15 2.06 10.05
CA GLN A 15 5.87 1.63 9.47
C GLN A 15 5.35 2.57 8.36
N GLU A 16 5.57 3.88 8.48
CA GLU A 16 5.18 4.85 7.47
C GLU A 16 6.02 4.68 6.20
N TRP A 17 7.35 4.57 6.34
CA TRP A 17 8.26 4.28 5.23
C TRP A 17 7.94 2.97 4.52
N ILE A 18 7.65 1.90 5.28
CA ILE A 18 7.24 0.62 4.72
C ILE A 18 5.91 0.77 3.96
N THR A 19 4.95 1.50 4.54
CA THR A 19 3.66 1.76 3.90
C THR A 19 3.86 2.52 2.59
N GLU A 20 4.64 3.60 2.58
CA GLU A 20 4.94 4.39 1.39
C GLU A 20 5.55 3.52 0.27
N ARG A 21 6.53 2.67 0.61
CA ARG A 21 7.16 1.76 -0.35
C ARG A 21 6.17 0.74 -0.90
N ARG A 22 5.33 0.16 -0.04
CA ARG A 22 4.28 -0.78 -0.45
C ARG A 22 3.22 -0.12 -1.34
N MET A 23 2.81 1.10 -1.04
CA MET A 23 1.83 1.85 -1.83
C MET A 23 2.40 2.26 -3.19
N ALA A 24 3.69 2.65 -3.24
CA ALA A 24 4.38 2.91 -4.50
C ALA A 24 4.45 1.65 -5.40
N GLN A 25 4.72 0.49 -4.80
CA GLN A 25 4.69 -0.79 -5.54
C GLN A 25 3.26 -1.13 -6.00
N ALA A 26 2.25 -0.94 -5.14
CA ALA A 26 0.86 -1.22 -5.49
C ALA A 26 0.42 -0.41 -6.72
N ARG A 27 0.82 0.87 -6.81
CA ARG A 27 0.55 1.70 -7.99
C ARG A 27 1.15 1.13 -9.28
N ARG A 28 2.38 0.61 -9.24
CA ARG A 28 3.03 -0.01 -10.41
C ARG A 28 2.26 -1.24 -10.85
N VAL A 29 1.98 -2.14 -9.91
CA VAL A 29 1.23 -3.37 -10.19
C VAL A 29 -0.18 -3.05 -10.74
N LEU A 30 -0.87 -2.03 -10.22
CA LEU A 30 -2.19 -1.61 -10.70
C LEU A 30 -2.17 -1.10 -12.15
N ALA A 31 -1.06 -0.51 -12.59
CA ALA A 31 -0.87 0.04 -13.93
C ALA A 31 -0.37 -1.01 -14.93
N GLU A 32 0.47 -1.94 -14.47
CA GLU A 32 1.14 -2.93 -15.32
C GLU A 32 0.37 -4.25 -15.44
N THR A 33 -0.61 -4.50 -14.57
CA THR A 33 -1.29 -5.81 -14.49
C THR A 33 -2.81 -5.73 -14.37
N ASP A 34 -3.48 -6.80 -14.77
CA ASP A 34 -4.93 -7.02 -14.62
C ASP A 34 -5.34 -7.71 -13.31
N LEU A 35 -4.40 -7.89 -12.37
CA LEU A 35 -4.65 -8.54 -11.09
C LEU A 35 -5.85 -7.91 -10.37
N THR A 36 -6.65 -8.70 -9.67
CA THR A 36 -7.72 -8.18 -8.83
C THR A 36 -7.13 -7.30 -7.72
N ILE A 37 -7.93 -6.37 -7.17
CA ILE A 37 -7.48 -5.48 -6.08
C ILE A 37 -7.01 -6.29 -4.85
N ALA A 38 -7.61 -7.46 -4.62
CA ALA A 38 -7.21 -8.38 -3.56
C ALA A 38 -5.82 -8.99 -3.83
N GLU A 39 -5.57 -9.46 -5.04
CA GLU A 39 -4.25 -10.00 -5.44
C GLU A 39 -3.15 -8.93 -5.35
N VAL A 40 -3.43 -7.70 -5.81
CA VAL A 40 -2.50 -6.57 -5.65
C VAL A 40 -2.16 -6.34 -4.19
N GLY A 41 -3.17 -6.33 -3.31
CA GLY A 41 -2.97 -6.22 -1.87
C GLY A 41 -2.06 -7.32 -1.34
N HIS A 42 -2.30 -8.56 -1.76
CA HIS A 42 -1.48 -9.70 -1.37
C HIS A 42 -0.02 -9.56 -1.84
N THR A 43 0.20 -9.15 -3.10
CA THR A 43 1.54 -8.93 -3.67
C THR A 43 2.34 -7.87 -2.91
N VAL A 44 1.68 -6.84 -2.37
CA VAL A 44 2.35 -5.79 -1.58
C VAL A 44 2.37 -6.07 -0.07
N GLY A 45 2.00 -7.29 0.34
CA GLY A 45 2.11 -7.75 1.72
C GLY A 45 0.94 -7.40 2.63
N TYR A 46 -0.27 -7.24 2.06
CA TYR A 46 -1.53 -7.08 2.78
C TYR A 46 -2.39 -8.34 2.63
N THR A 47 -2.74 -8.97 3.75
CA THR A 47 -3.62 -10.14 3.78
C THR A 47 -5.10 -9.77 3.75
N ASP A 48 -5.45 -8.57 4.21
CA ASP A 48 -6.82 -8.03 4.19
C ASP A 48 -6.96 -6.99 3.06
N PRO A 49 -7.73 -7.30 1.99
CA PRO A 49 -8.01 -6.37 0.90
C PRO A 49 -8.70 -5.08 1.33
N VAL A 50 -9.58 -5.14 2.35
CA VAL A 50 -10.30 -3.96 2.86
C VAL A 50 -9.32 -3.01 3.54
N TYR A 51 -8.40 -3.56 4.35
CA TYR A 51 -7.34 -2.77 4.97
C TYR A 51 -6.39 -2.16 3.93
N PHE A 52 -6.04 -2.92 2.89
CA PHE A 52 -5.26 -2.42 1.75
C PHE A 52 -5.95 -1.24 1.06
N VAL A 53 -7.22 -1.38 0.67
CA VAL A 53 -7.98 -0.32 -0.02
C VAL A 53 -8.06 0.95 0.83
N ARG A 54 -8.31 0.81 2.14
CA ARG A 54 -8.36 1.95 3.06
C ARG A 54 -7.01 2.64 3.18
N THR A 55 -5.92 1.88 3.27
CA THR A 55 -4.56 2.41 3.36
C THR A 55 -4.15 3.11 2.07
N PHE A 56 -4.44 2.49 0.92
CA PHE A 56 -4.17 3.06 -0.40
C PHE A 56 -4.93 4.37 -0.62
N ARG A 57 -6.22 4.41 -0.25
CA ARG A 57 -7.00 5.65 -0.30
C ARG A 57 -6.42 6.74 0.58
N ARG A 58 -5.91 6.40 1.77
CA ARG A 58 -5.28 7.38 2.66
C ARG A 58 -3.95 7.91 2.10
N ALA A 59 -3.20 7.07 1.38
CA ALA A 59 -1.91 7.43 0.81
C ALA A 59 -2.01 8.21 -0.51
N HIS A 60 -3.03 7.94 -1.33
CA HIS A 60 -3.15 8.49 -2.69
C HIS A 60 -4.43 9.29 -2.94
N ASN A 61 -5.26 9.47 -1.93
CA ASN A 61 -6.56 10.15 -1.99
C ASN A 61 -7.52 9.57 -3.06
N ALA A 62 -7.26 8.34 -3.52
CA ALA A 62 -8.04 7.62 -4.52
C ALA A 62 -8.02 6.12 -4.20
N THR A 63 -9.07 5.40 -4.57
CA THR A 63 -9.09 3.93 -4.40
C THR A 63 -8.20 3.24 -5.45
N PRO A 64 -7.71 2.02 -5.18
CA PRO A 64 -6.98 1.23 -6.18
C PRO A 64 -7.73 1.07 -7.51
N LEU A 65 -9.06 0.91 -7.45
CA LEU A 65 -9.90 0.79 -8.64
C LEU A 65 -9.98 2.10 -9.44
N GLN A 66 -10.13 3.24 -8.77
CA GLN A 66 -10.10 4.56 -9.42
C GLN A 66 -8.73 4.81 -10.06
N TRP A 67 -7.65 4.45 -9.35
CA TRP A 67 -6.28 4.58 -9.87
C TRP A 67 -6.08 3.77 -11.16
N ARG A 68 -6.54 2.51 -11.18
CA ARG A 68 -6.49 1.67 -12.38
C ARG A 68 -7.28 2.27 -13.55
N ARG A 69 -8.46 2.83 -13.28
CA ARG A 69 -9.29 3.44 -14.32
C ARG A 69 -8.70 4.74 -14.88
N ALA A 70 -7.93 5.48 -14.07
CA ALA A 70 -7.30 6.72 -14.50
C ALA A 70 -6.00 6.51 -15.31
N GLY A 71 -5.36 5.34 -15.16
CA GLY A 71 -4.14 4.98 -15.89
C GLY A 71 -4.38 4.21 -17.19
N ARG A 72 -5.64 3.92 -17.54
CA ARG A 72 -6.06 3.34 -18.81
C ARG A 72 -6.72 4.42 -19.67
#